data_AF-A0A6B9T8A2-F1
#
_entry.id   AF-A0A6B9T8A2-F1
#
_cell.length_a   1.000
_cell.length_b   1.000
_cell.length_c   1.000
_cell.angle_alpha   90.00
_cell.angle_beta   90.00
_cell.angle_gamma   90.00
#
_symmetry.space_group_name_H-M   'P 1'
#
loop_
_entity.id
_entity.type
_entity.pdbx_description
1 polymer ?
#
loop_
_entity_poly.entity_id
_entity_poly.type
_entity_poly.pdbx_seq_one_letter_code
_entity_poly.pdbx_strand_id
1 'polypeptide(L)'
;MRLENRGMTDCAGMERNFVMFCDASFPRPDEVTMEMVDDRGVVIGHDVPPCMRQDFAARDDIIWMADGFVLYPRRVGEHDVRMVMLSSRFDVPEPLVSRIFYPSLTTARMLNGMFGVECEGLASVVIGVNGLDAVQFL
;
A
#
# COMPACT_ATOMS: atom_id res chain seq x y z
N MET A 1 -14.29 -12.15 1.38
CA MET A 1 -13.75 -11.03 0.58
C MET A 1 -12.37 -11.42 0.09
N ARG A 2 -12.14 -11.42 -1.23
CA ARG A 2 -10.85 -11.80 -1.84
C ARG A 2 -9.85 -10.65 -1.70
N LEU A 3 -8.57 -10.97 -1.50
CA LEU A 3 -7.47 -10.01 -1.44
C LEU A 3 -6.54 -10.20 -2.66
N GLU A 4 -6.15 -9.12 -3.30
CA GLU A 4 -5.19 -9.07 -4.41
C GLU A 4 -4.02 -8.17 -4.01
N ASN A 5 -2.80 -8.73 -3.91
CA ASN A 5 -1.61 -8.00 -3.48
C ASN A 5 -0.87 -7.38 -4.68
N ARG A 6 -1.53 -6.48 -5.42
CA ARG A 6 -0.93 -5.83 -6.60
C ARG A 6 0.37 -5.10 -6.27
N GLY A 7 0.42 -4.41 -5.12
CA GLY A 7 1.62 -3.70 -4.69
C GLY A 7 2.83 -4.60 -4.46
N MET A 8 2.63 -5.86 -4.02
CA MET A 8 3.72 -6.84 -3.94
C MET A 8 4.24 -7.18 -5.34
N THR A 9 3.35 -7.37 -6.31
CA THR A 9 3.74 -7.62 -7.71
C THR A 9 4.49 -6.43 -8.30
N ASP A 10 4.04 -5.20 -8.02
CA ASP A 10 4.72 -3.98 -8.44
C ASP A 10 6.16 -3.94 -7.90
N CYS A 11 6.33 -4.12 -6.59
CA CYS A 11 7.65 -4.13 -5.96
C CYS A 11 8.51 -5.26 -6.54
N ALA A 12 8.01 -6.50 -6.58
CA ALA A 12 8.75 -7.67 -7.06
C ALA A 12 9.13 -7.61 -8.56
N GLY A 13 8.44 -6.80 -9.35
CA GLY A 13 8.77 -6.54 -10.75
C GLY A 13 9.92 -5.54 -10.96
N MET A 14 10.41 -4.91 -9.90
CA MET A 14 11.53 -3.95 -9.94
C MET A 14 12.88 -4.66 -9.88
N GLU A 15 13.96 -3.96 -10.29
CA GLU A 15 15.30 -4.53 -10.45
C GLU A 15 15.91 -5.06 -9.15
N ARG A 16 15.66 -4.38 -8.03
CA ARG A 16 16.13 -4.74 -6.69
C ARG A 16 14.98 -4.68 -5.71
N ASN A 17 14.99 -5.63 -4.77
CA ASN A 17 13.99 -5.74 -3.72
C ASN A 17 14.64 -5.74 -2.35
N PHE A 18 14.04 -4.97 -1.43
CA PHE A 18 14.46 -4.89 -0.05
C PHE A 18 13.28 -5.15 0.87
N VAL A 19 13.59 -5.64 2.06
CA VAL A 19 12.66 -5.66 3.18
C VAL A 19 13.21 -4.68 4.20
N MET A 20 12.42 -3.68 4.53
CA MET A 20 12.75 -2.68 5.53
C MET A 20 11.89 -2.92 6.76
N PHE A 21 12.52 -2.88 7.92
CA PHE A 21 11.83 -2.93 9.21
C PHE A 21 11.84 -1.53 9.80
N CYS A 22 10.66 -0.99 10.06
CA CYS A 22 10.51 0.40 10.45
C CYS A 22 9.48 0.56 11.55
N ASP A 23 9.66 1.55 12.41
CA ASP A 23 8.70 1.90 13.44
C ASP A 23 7.64 2.90 12.91
N ALA A 24 6.86 3.47 13.83
CA ALA A 24 5.82 4.44 13.50
C ALA A 24 6.35 5.79 13.00
N SER A 25 7.65 6.07 13.10
CA SER A 25 8.26 7.30 12.57
C SER A 25 8.47 7.25 11.06
N PHE A 26 8.46 6.05 10.47
CA PHE A 26 8.63 5.92 9.03
C PHE A 26 7.40 6.44 8.27
N PRO A 27 7.60 7.23 7.19
CA PRO A 27 6.50 7.86 6.48
C PRO A 27 5.43 6.88 6.02
N ARG A 28 4.18 7.21 6.36
CA ARG A 28 3.01 6.55 5.78
C ARG A 28 2.76 7.14 4.39
N PRO A 29 2.26 6.33 3.44
CA PRO A 29 1.85 6.83 2.14
C PRO A 29 0.81 7.94 2.28
N ASP A 30 0.97 8.96 1.46
CA ASP A 30 0.04 10.08 1.31
C ASP A 30 -0.95 9.87 0.15
N GLU A 31 -0.95 8.67 -0.44
CA GLU A 31 -1.82 8.23 -1.52
C GLU A 31 -2.61 6.97 -1.13
N VAL A 32 -3.64 6.67 -1.92
CA VAL A 32 -4.49 5.48 -1.74
C VAL A 32 -3.64 4.21 -1.84
N THR A 33 -3.74 3.35 -0.83
CA THR A 33 -2.98 2.09 -0.73
C THR A 33 -3.86 0.86 -0.82
N MET A 34 -5.19 1.04 -0.78
CA MET A 34 -6.14 -0.06 -0.80
C MET A 34 -7.42 0.36 -1.49
N GLU A 35 -7.81 -0.39 -2.51
CA GLU A 35 -9.07 -0.19 -3.23
C GLU A 35 -10.01 -1.38 -3.00
N MET A 36 -11.30 -1.11 -2.92
CA MET A 36 -12.34 -2.11 -3.13
C MET A 36 -12.82 -2.01 -4.58
N VAL A 37 -12.62 -3.09 -5.33
CA VAL A 37 -12.85 -3.14 -6.78
C VAL A 37 -13.82 -4.27 -7.08
N ASP A 38 -14.82 -3.99 -7.91
CA ASP A 38 -15.73 -5.02 -8.40
C ASP A 38 -15.11 -5.90 -9.52
N ASP A 39 -15.84 -6.91 -9.96
CA ASP A 39 -15.42 -7.82 -11.04
C ASP A 39 -15.28 -7.13 -12.41
N ARG A 40 -15.89 -5.97 -12.61
CA ARG A 40 -15.76 -5.12 -13.81
C ARG A 40 -14.55 -4.19 -13.77
N GLY A 41 -13.88 -4.08 -12.61
CA GLY A 41 -12.76 -3.17 -12.41
C GLY A 41 -13.15 -1.78 -11.91
N VAL A 42 -14.40 -1.57 -11.47
CA VAL A 42 -14.86 -0.30 -10.91
C VAL A 42 -14.42 -0.19 -9.46
N VAL A 43 -13.74 0.91 -9.12
CA VAL A 43 -13.40 1.26 -7.74
C VAL A 43 -14.66 1.77 -7.03
N ILE A 44 -15.16 0.96 -6.10
CA ILE A 44 -16.36 1.24 -5.30
C ILE A 44 -16.03 1.76 -3.91
N GLY A 45 -14.76 1.75 -3.52
CA GLY A 45 -14.27 2.31 -2.27
C GLY A 45 -12.76 2.23 -2.16
N HIS A 46 -12.18 2.93 -1.18
CA HIS A 46 -10.75 2.89 -0.92
C HIS A 46 -10.41 3.40 0.48
N ASP A 47 -9.15 3.20 0.89
CA ASP A 47 -8.61 3.80 2.10
C ASP A 47 -8.40 5.31 1.94
N VAL A 48 -8.50 6.05 3.04
CA VAL A 48 -8.31 7.50 3.08
C VAL A 48 -7.10 7.79 3.97
N PRO A 49 -5.93 8.07 3.38
CA PRO A 49 -4.75 8.52 4.10
C PRO A 49 -5.04 9.72 5.01
N PRO A 50 -4.32 9.89 6.13
CA PRO A 50 -4.56 11.00 7.06
C PRO A 50 -4.57 12.39 6.40
N CYS A 51 -3.69 12.62 5.42
CA CYS A 51 -3.62 13.87 4.65
C CYS A 51 -4.87 14.14 3.81
N MET A 52 -5.61 13.09 3.40
CA MET A 52 -6.83 13.21 2.58
C MET A 52 -8.10 13.30 3.44
N ARG A 53 -8.04 13.05 4.76
CA ARG A 53 -9.25 12.98 5.61
C ARG A 53 -10.11 14.22 5.56
N GLN A 54 -9.50 15.41 5.51
CA GLN A 54 -10.25 16.67 5.46
C GLN A 54 -11.10 16.79 4.18
N ASP A 55 -10.57 16.33 3.05
CA ASP A 55 -11.26 16.37 1.76
C ASP A 55 -12.47 15.43 1.72
N PHE A 56 -12.45 14.36 2.52
CA PHE A 56 -13.52 13.37 2.60
C PHE A 56 -14.52 13.66 3.73
N ALA A 57 -14.14 14.44 4.75
CA ALA A 57 -15.01 14.75 5.89
C ALA A 57 -16.26 15.55 5.49
N ALA A 58 -16.16 16.39 4.48
CA ALA A 58 -17.26 17.25 4.02
C ALA A 58 -18.14 16.63 2.92
N ARG A 59 -17.83 15.40 2.47
CA ARG A 59 -18.55 14.76 1.37
C ARG A 59 -19.83 14.08 1.86
N ASP A 60 -20.92 14.29 1.11
CA ASP A 60 -22.24 13.68 1.34
C ASP A 60 -22.53 12.50 0.40
N ASP A 61 -21.65 12.25 -0.57
CA ASP A 61 -21.80 11.23 -1.61
C ASP A 61 -20.98 9.95 -1.33
N ILE A 62 -20.49 9.79 -0.10
CA ILE A 62 -19.70 8.65 0.37
C ILE A 62 -20.30 8.04 1.64
N ILE A 63 -19.90 6.81 1.95
CA ILE A 63 -20.16 6.18 3.25
C ILE A 63 -18.83 5.75 3.86
N TRP A 64 -18.59 6.12 5.13
CA TRP A 64 -17.46 5.59 5.90
C TRP A 64 -17.79 4.16 6.36
N MET A 65 -17.02 3.18 5.88
CA MET A 65 -17.17 1.78 6.26
C MET A 65 -16.34 1.44 7.51
N ALA A 66 -15.20 2.12 7.67
CA ALA A 66 -14.30 2.01 8.81
C ALA A 66 -13.53 3.34 8.97
N ASP A 67 -12.81 3.50 10.08
CA ASP A 67 -11.88 4.63 10.21
C ASP A 67 -10.82 4.55 9.11
N GLY A 68 -10.78 5.58 8.25
CA GLY A 68 -9.88 5.63 7.10
C GLY A 68 -10.29 4.77 5.91
N PHE A 69 -11.57 4.36 5.77
CA PHE A 69 -12.03 3.68 4.54
C PHE A 69 -13.43 4.13 4.13
N VAL A 70 -13.59 4.50 2.86
CA VAL A 70 -14.84 5.02 2.29
C VAL A 70 -15.36 4.16 1.14
N LEU A 71 -16.68 4.17 0.96
CA LEU A 71 -17.40 3.58 -0.16
C LEU A 71 -18.10 4.67 -0.96
N TYR A 72 -18.28 4.44 -2.25
CA TYR A 72 -19.05 5.26 -3.18
C TYR A 72 -20.39 4.57 -3.46
N PRO A 73 -21.50 4.88 -2.74
CA PRO A 73 -22.74 4.10 -2.79
C PRO A 73 -23.33 4.01 -4.20
N ARG A 74 -23.17 5.08 -4.99
CA ARG A 74 -23.64 5.14 -6.40
C ARG A 74 -22.90 4.19 -7.34
N ARG A 75 -21.75 3.66 -6.92
CA ARG A 75 -20.93 2.71 -7.69
C ARG A 75 -21.12 1.27 -7.24
N VAL A 76 -21.72 1.06 -6.06
CA VAL A 76 -22.01 -0.27 -5.53
C VAL A 76 -23.16 -0.89 -6.32
N GLY A 77 -23.00 -2.14 -6.74
CA GLY A 77 -24.02 -2.94 -7.41
C GLY A 77 -23.93 -4.41 -7.03
N GLU A 78 -24.74 -5.26 -7.67
CA GLU A 78 -24.74 -6.71 -7.45
C GLU A 78 -23.56 -7.39 -8.17
N HIS A 79 -22.35 -7.05 -7.75
CA HIS A 79 -21.09 -7.55 -8.32
C HIS A 79 -20.21 -8.12 -7.21
N ASP A 80 -19.42 -9.14 -7.56
CA ASP A 80 -18.39 -9.65 -6.65
C ASP A 80 -17.30 -8.59 -6.44
N VAL A 81 -16.85 -8.47 -5.20
CA VAL A 81 -15.87 -7.45 -4.80
C VAL A 81 -14.59 -8.07 -4.25
N ARG A 82 -13.47 -7.43 -4.54
CA ARG A 82 -12.15 -7.76 -3.99
C ARG A 82 -11.45 -6.52 -3.45
N MET A 83 -10.62 -6.73 -2.43
CA MET A 83 -9.70 -5.73 -1.95
C MET A 83 -8.40 -5.85 -2.74
N VAL A 84 -7.95 -4.74 -3.31
CA VAL A 84 -6.69 -4.65 -4.04
C VAL A 84 -5.76 -3.79 -3.20
N MET A 85 -4.66 -4.39 -2.72
CA MET A 85 -3.60 -3.65 -2.03
C MET A 85 -2.61 -3.12 -3.04
N LEU A 86 -2.38 -1.82 -3.04
CA LEU A 86 -1.53 -1.09 -3.99
C LEU A 86 -0.15 -0.84 -3.41
N SER A 87 0.83 -0.62 -4.28
CA SER A 87 2.11 -0.04 -3.89
C SER A 87 2.00 1.48 -3.88
N SER A 88 2.86 2.12 -3.09
CA SER A 88 2.99 3.57 -3.05
C SER A 88 4.37 4.02 -3.50
N ARG A 89 4.49 5.27 -3.93
CA ARG A 89 5.78 5.90 -4.20
C ARG A 89 6.52 6.13 -2.89
N PHE A 90 7.84 6.07 -2.97
CA PHE A 90 8.72 6.49 -1.88
C PHE A 90 9.85 7.34 -2.47
N ASP A 91 10.13 8.45 -1.81
CA ASP A 91 11.09 9.42 -2.31
C ASP A 91 12.51 8.85 -2.21
N VAL A 92 13.14 8.74 -3.37
CA VAL A 92 14.53 8.29 -3.52
C VAL A 92 15.27 9.27 -4.44
N PRO A 93 16.59 9.46 -4.28
CA PRO A 93 17.35 10.36 -5.15
C PRO A 93 17.29 9.93 -6.62
N GLU A 94 17.26 10.89 -7.54
CA GLU A 94 17.41 10.58 -8.96
C GLU A 94 18.77 9.91 -9.25
N PRO A 95 18.85 8.95 -10.20
CA PRO A 95 17.80 8.51 -11.13
C PRO A 95 16.93 7.35 -10.59
N LEU A 96 16.94 7.09 -9.28
CA LEU A 96 16.23 5.96 -8.71
C LEU A 96 14.71 6.15 -8.81
N VAL A 97 14.02 5.04 -8.99
CA VAL A 97 12.56 4.98 -8.88
C VAL A 97 12.22 3.90 -7.87
N SER A 98 11.35 4.21 -6.91
CA SER A 98 10.98 3.24 -5.88
C SER A 98 9.47 3.07 -5.71
N ARG A 99 9.10 1.88 -5.25
CA ARG A 99 7.76 1.52 -4.80
C ARG A 99 7.84 0.84 -3.45
N ILE A 100 6.98 1.23 -2.52
CA ILE A 100 6.83 0.60 -1.22
C ILE A 100 5.49 -0.11 -1.10
N PHE A 101 5.48 -1.23 -0.40
CA PHE A 101 4.28 -2.01 -0.14
C PHE A 101 4.24 -2.41 1.33
N TYR A 102 3.13 -2.07 2.00
CA TYR A 102 2.83 -2.52 3.34
C TYR A 102 2.05 -3.84 3.25
N PRO A 103 2.68 -4.98 3.56
CA PRO A 103 2.03 -6.26 3.43
C PRO A 103 1.06 -6.52 4.59
N SER A 104 0.22 -7.55 4.43
CA SER A 104 -0.65 -8.00 5.53
C SER A 104 0.17 -8.37 6.78
N LEU A 105 -0.45 -8.30 7.97
CA LEU A 105 0.20 -8.65 9.24
C LEU A 105 0.84 -10.05 9.21
N THR A 106 0.18 -11.02 8.57
CA THR A 106 0.70 -12.39 8.42
C THR A 106 1.98 -12.42 7.60
N THR A 107 2.01 -11.69 6.49
CA THR A 107 3.19 -11.57 5.63
C THR A 107 4.30 -10.78 6.33
N ALA A 108 3.98 -9.70 7.06
CA ALA A 108 4.94 -8.96 7.86
C ALA A 108 5.61 -9.87 8.91
N ARG A 109 4.83 -10.67 9.64
CA ARG A 109 5.36 -11.66 10.59
C ARG A 109 6.26 -12.70 9.93
N MET A 110 5.89 -13.18 8.74
CA MET A 110 6.72 -14.10 7.96
C MET A 110 8.06 -13.45 7.58
N LEU A 111 8.05 -12.21 7.07
CA LEU A 111 9.26 -11.47 6.73
C LEU A 111 10.13 -11.24 7.97
N ASN A 112 9.55 -10.80 9.08
CA ASN A 112 10.26 -10.64 10.34
C ASN A 112 10.98 -11.93 10.75
N GLY A 113 10.29 -13.08 10.70
CA GLY A 113 10.89 -14.37 11.02
C GLY A 113 12.02 -14.79 10.07
N MET A 114 11.89 -14.50 8.77
CA MET A 114 12.94 -14.81 7.78
C MET A 114 14.23 -14.03 8.02
N PHE A 115 14.14 -12.81 8.56
CA PHE A 115 15.29 -11.93 8.82
C PHE A 115 15.68 -11.86 10.31
N GLY A 116 15.10 -12.72 11.17
CA GLY A 116 15.42 -12.76 12.60
C GLY A 116 15.02 -11.51 13.38
N VAL A 117 13.99 -10.80 12.93
CA VAL A 117 13.48 -9.58 13.59
C VAL A 117 12.39 -9.95 14.59
N GLU A 118 12.68 -9.78 15.87
CA GLU A 118 11.77 -10.15 16.98
C GLU A 118 11.11 -8.93 17.66
N CYS A 119 11.39 -7.72 17.18
CA CYS A 119 10.97 -6.49 17.85
C CYS A 119 9.47 -6.22 17.66
N GLU A 120 8.74 -6.21 18.77
CA GLU A 120 7.36 -5.72 18.81
C GLU A 120 7.31 -4.22 18.49
N GLY A 121 6.43 -3.82 17.58
CA GLY A 121 6.27 -2.41 17.17
C GLY A 121 6.94 -2.03 15.85
N LEU A 122 7.72 -2.93 15.24
CA LEU A 122 8.20 -2.75 13.87
C LEU A 122 7.18 -3.26 12.85
N ALA A 123 6.95 -2.46 11.82
CA ALA A 123 6.31 -2.87 10.58
C ALA A 123 7.37 -3.38 9.59
N SER A 124 7.00 -4.35 8.75
CA SER A 124 7.81 -4.74 7.60
C SER A 124 7.25 -4.05 6.36
N VAL A 125 8.13 -3.50 5.53
CA VAL A 125 7.81 -2.85 4.26
C VAL A 125 8.62 -3.52 3.17
N VAL A 126 7.97 -3.88 2.08
CA VAL A 126 8.67 -4.35 0.88
C VAL A 126 8.94 -3.16 0.00
N ILE A 127 10.18 -3.03 -0.46
CA ILE A 127 10.62 -1.94 -1.32
C ILE A 127 11.12 -2.53 -2.63
N GLY A 128 10.58 -2.07 -3.75
CA GLY A 128 11.16 -2.26 -5.07
C GLY A 128 11.90 -1.01 -5.49
N VAL A 129 13.08 -1.15 -6.10
CA VAL A 129 13.91 -0.03 -6.57
C VAL A 129 14.49 -0.36 -7.95
N ASN A 130 14.41 0.60 -8.87
CA ASN A 130 15.09 0.58 -10.16
C ASN A 130 16.21 1.63 -10.19
N GLY A 131 17.24 1.39 -11.01
CA GLY A 131 18.32 2.34 -11.27
C GLY A 131 19.50 2.26 -10.30
N LEU A 132 19.50 1.32 -9.35
CA LEU A 132 20.59 1.18 -8.37
C LEU A 132 21.93 0.85 -9.03
N ASP A 133 21.93 0.05 -10.10
CA ASP A 133 23.16 -0.32 -10.81
C ASP A 133 23.75 0.87 -11.60
N ALA A 134 22.96 1.94 -11.83
CA ALA A 134 23.42 3.19 -12.44
C ALA A 134 24.07 4.16 -11.43
N VAL A 135 23.85 3.92 -10.13
CA VAL A 135 24.45 4.71 -9.05
C VAL A 135 25.76 4.03 -8.64
N GLN A 136 26.85 4.38 -9.31
CA GLN A 136 28.18 4.05 -8.81
C GLN A 136 28.41 4.82 -7.51
N PHE A 137 28.42 4.12 -6.37
CA PHE A 137 29.00 4.64 -5.14
C PHE A 137 30.50 4.82 -5.38
N LEU A 138 30.91 6.02 -5.78
CA LEU A 138 32.30 6.47 -5.79
C LEU A 138 32.78 6.75 -4.36
#